data_AF-A0A357V5E0-F1
#
_entry.id   AF-A0A357V5E0-F1
#
_cell.length_a   1.000
_cell.length_b   1.000
_cell.length_c   1.000
_cell.angle_alpha   90.00
_cell.angle_beta   90.00
_cell.angle_gamma   90.00
#
_symmetry.space_group_name_H-M   'P 1'
#
loop_
_entity.id
_entity.type
_entity.pdbx_description
1 polymer ?
#
loop_
_entity_poly.entity_id
_entity_poly.type
_entity_poly.pdbx_seq_one_letter_code
_entity_poly.pdbx_strand_id
1 'polypeptide(L)'
;MIPRYSRPQMAAIWEPANKFRIWFEIEAHACDAQAKLGVIPEEAAQTVWEKGNKPYDGARIDRIDEIERETKHDVIAFTTELAEHIGDDARFVHQGMTSSDVLDTCLAVQLKQAATILLDDIDKVMAALKTRALEHKMTPVMGRSHGIHA
;
A
#
# COMPACT_ATOMS: atom_id res chain seq x y z
N MET A 1 14.52 -4.06 -5.91
CA MET A 1 15.53 -4.58 -4.96
C MET A 1 15.61 -6.08 -5.13
N ILE A 2 16.81 -6.68 -5.10
CA ILE A 2 16.91 -8.14 -5.29
C ILE A 2 16.35 -8.89 -4.07
N PRO A 3 15.60 -9.99 -4.26
CA PRO A 3 14.93 -10.72 -3.17
C PRO A 3 15.85 -11.09 -2.01
N ARG A 4 17.14 -11.35 -2.28
CA ARG A 4 18.16 -11.67 -1.27
C ARG A 4 18.31 -10.60 -0.17
N TYR A 5 18.08 -9.33 -0.49
CA TYR A 5 18.31 -8.21 0.44
C TYR A 5 17.01 -7.55 0.90
N SER A 6 15.88 -7.85 0.26
CA SER A 6 14.58 -7.32 0.65
C SER A 6 14.07 -8.02 1.90
N ARG A 7 13.77 -7.25 2.96
CA ARG A 7 13.08 -7.79 4.13
C ARG A 7 11.63 -8.14 3.75
N PRO A 8 11.08 -9.30 4.16
CA PRO A 8 9.73 -9.73 3.78
C PRO A 8 8.65 -8.68 4.07
N GLN A 9 8.70 -8.03 5.23
CA GLN A 9 7.78 -6.96 5.63
C GLN A 9 7.80 -5.74 4.71
N MET A 10 8.96 -5.39 4.15
CA MET A 10 9.08 -4.26 3.22
C MET A 10 8.66 -4.68 1.81
N ALA A 11 9.02 -5.90 1.39
CA ALA A 11 8.60 -6.44 0.09
C ALA A 11 7.07 -6.53 0.00
N ALA A 12 6.41 -7.04 1.06
CA ALA A 12 4.96 -7.20 1.13
C ALA A 12 4.15 -5.91 0.86
N ILE A 13 4.71 -4.73 1.13
CA ILE A 13 4.07 -3.44 0.82
C ILE A 13 3.89 -3.25 -0.69
N TRP A 14 4.85 -3.74 -1.48
CA TRP A 14 4.92 -3.53 -2.92
C TRP A 14 4.36 -4.69 -3.72
N GLU A 15 3.95 -5.77 -3.07
CA GLU A 15 3.34 -6.93 -3.72
C GLU A 15 1.96 -6.58 -4.29
N PRO A 16 1.55 -7.18 -5.43
CA PRO A 16 0.27 -6.90 -6.08
C PRO A 16 -0.94 -7.05 -5.15
N ALA A 17 -0.93 -8.04 -4.26
CA ALA A 17 -2.00 -8.27 -3.30
C ALA A 17 -2.25 -7.04 -2.40
N ASN A 18 -1.19 -6.38 -1.91
CA ASN A 18 -1.33 -5.18 -1.10
C ASN A 18 -1.77 -3.97 -1.96
N LYS A 19 -1.22 -3.83 -3.17
CA LYS A 19 -1.60 -2.79 -4.13
C LYS A 19 -3.12 -2.84 -4.43
N PHE A 20 -3.62 -3.99 -4.85
CA PHE A 20 -5.04 -4.13 -5.23
C PHE A 20 -5.98 -4.04 -4.02
N ARG A 21 -5.55 -4.49 -2.83
CA ARG A 21 -6.30 -4.23 -1.58
C ARG A 21 -6.46 -2.74 -1.34
N ILE A 22 -5.38 -1.95 -1.48
CA ILE A 22 -5.43 -0.49 -1.30
C ILE A 22 -6.31 0.16 -2.38
N TRP A 23 -6.23 -0.27 -3.64
CA TRP A 23 -7.09 0.23 -4.71
C TRP A 23 -8.57 -0.01 -4.39
N PHE A 24 -8.92 -1.22 -3.96
CA PHE A 24 -10.27 -1.52 -3.53
C PHE A 24 -10.73 -0.61 -2.39
N GLU A 25 -9.90 -0.40 -1.37
CA GLU A 25 -10.23 0.50 -0.25
C GLU A 25 -10.47 1.94 -0.71
N ILE A 26 -9.68 2.44 -1.66
CA ILE A 26 -9.86 3.77 -2.25
C ILE A 26 -11.21 3.87 -2.96
N GLU A 27 -11.52 2.91 -3.84
CA GLU A 27 -12.79 2.86 -4.59
C GLU A 27 -13.99 2.75 -3.65
N ALA A 28 -13.93 1.86 -2.66
CA ALA A 28 -15.01 1.65 -1.71
C ALA A 28 -15.24 2.89 -0.84
N HIS A 29 -14.18 3.59 -0.41
CA HIS A 29 -14.31 4.86 0.30
C HIS A 29 -14.83 5.99 -0.59
N ALA A 30 -14.52 5.99 -1.89
CA ALA A 30 -15.12 6.92 -2.83
C ALA A 30 -16.64 6.67 -2.95
N CYS A 31 -17.07 5.42 -3.03
CA CYS A 31 -18.50 5.05 -2.98
C CYS A 31 -19.15 5.49 -1.66
N ASP A 32 -18.51 5.30 -0.50
CA ASP A 32 -19.01 5.80 0.79
C ASP A 32 -19.26 7.31 0.77
N ALA A 33 -18.31 8.06 0.22
CA ALA A 33 -18.41 9.51 0.11
C ALA A 33 -19.53 9.93 -0.86
N GLN A 34 -19.66 9.25 -1.99
CA GLN A 34 -20.73 9.49 -2.97
C GLN A 34 -22.11 9.17 -2.42
N ALA A 35 -22.25 8.10 -1.64
CA ALA A 35 -23.51 7.74 -0.96
C ALA A 35 -23.90 8.83 0.05
N LYS A 36 -22.96 9.32 0.86
CA LYS A 36 -23.19 10.43 1.80
C LYS A 36 -23.61 11.73 1.11
N LEU A 37 -23.16 11.94 -0.13
CA LEU A 37 -23.54 13.08 -0.96
C LEU A 37 -24.85 12.86 -1.73
N GLY A 38 -25.47 11.68 -1.66
CA GLY A 38 -26.68 11.33 -2.39
C GLY A 38 -26.47 11.10 -3.90
N VAL A 39 -25.22 10.89 -4.34
CA VAL A 39 -24.87 10.63 -5.75
C VAL A 39 -25.19 9.18 -6.14
N ILE A 40 -24.98 8.25 -5.22
CA ILE A 40 -25.31 6.83 -5.38
C ILE A 40 -26.19 6.36 -4.21
N PRO A 41 -26.98 5.28 -4.36
CA PRO A 41 -27.72 4.68 -3.25
C PRO A 41 -26.79 4.22 -2.12
N GLU A 42 -27.24 4.32 -0.88
CA GLU A 42 -26.45 3.87 0.29
C GLU A 42 -26.23 2.35 0.25
N GLU A 43 -27.24 1.60 -0.20
CA GLU A 43 -27.20 0.16 -0.38
C GLU A 43 -26.13 -0.25 -1.41
N ALA A 44 -25.89 0.57 -2.44
CA ALA A 44 -24.87 0.27 -3.44
C ALA A 44 -23.46 0.37 -2.84
N ALA A 45 -23.18 1.40 -2.02
CA ALA A 45 -21.91 1.50 -1.30
C ALA A 45 -21.71 0.34 -0.33
N GLN A 46 -22.78 -0.09 0.36
CA GLN A 46 -22.74 -1.29 1.21
C GLN A 46 -22.42 -2.55 0.40
N THR A 47 -23.09 -2.76 -0.75
CA THR A 47 -22.81 -3.90 -1.64
C THR A 47 -21.34 -3.94 -2.09
N VAL A 48 -20.74 -2.78 -2.42
CA VAL A 48 -19.33 -2.68 -2.83
C VAL A 48 -18.41 -3.20 -1.72
N TRP A 49 -18.64 -2.79 -0.47
CA TRP A 49 -17.89 -3.31 0.67
C TRP A 49 -18.12 -4.80 0.90
N GLU A 50 -19.37 -5.24 0.95
CA GLU A 50 -19.73 -6.62 1.28
C GLU A 50 -19.20 -7.64 0.27
N LYS A 51 -19.28 -7.33 -1.02
CA LYS A 51 -18.93 -8.27 -2.08
C LYS A 51 -17.52 -8.08 -2.64
N GLY A 52 -17.00 -6.86 -2.58
CA GLY A 52 -15.69 -6.49 -3.10
C GLY A 52 -14.54 -6.67 -2.10
N ASN A 53 -14.81 -6.60 -0.79
CA ASN A 53 -13.78 -6.72 0.25
C ASN A 53 -13.34 -8.16 0.48
N LYS A 54 -12.66 -8.71 -0.54
CA LYS A 54 -12.10 -10.06 -0.54
C LYS A 54 -10.58 -9.99 -0.68
N PRO A 55 -9.84 -10.95 -0.11
CA PRO A 55 -8.40 -11.04 -0.33
C PRO A 55 -8.05 -11.07 -1.83
N TYR A 56 -6.99 -10.38 -2.21
CA TYR A 56 -6.38 -10.50 -3.54
C TYR A 56 -5.34 -11.62 -3.50
N ASP A 57 -5.81 -12.85 -3.75
CA ASP A 57 -4.97 -14.03 -3.87
C ASP A 57 -4.37 -14.17 -5.29
N GLY A 58 -3.58 -15.22 -5.51
CA GLY A 58 -2.95 -15.48 -6.80
C GLY A 58 -3.95 -15.60 -7.95
N ALA A 59 -5.11 -16.23 -7.72
CA ALA A 59 -6.11 -16.43 -8.77
C ALA A 59 -6.75 -15.11 -9.22
N ARG A 60 -7.05 -14.21 -8.28
CA ARG A 60 -7.58 -12.87 -8.60
C ARG A 60 -6.53 -12.00 -9.29
N ILE A 61 -5.28 -12.06 -8.85
CA ILE A 61 -4.17 -11.36 -9.50
C ILE A 61 -3.98 -11.86 -10.94
N ASP A 62 -3.97 -13.18 -11.15
CA ASP A 62 -3.86 -13.78 -12.48
C ASP A 62 -5.03 -13.37 -13.40
N ARG A 63 -6.24 -13.22 -12.83
CA ARG A 63 -7.43 -12.74 -13.55
C ARG A 63 -7.30 -11.28 -13.97
N ILE A 64 -6.78 -10.40 -13.09
CA ILE A 64 -6.50 -9.01 -13.43
C ILE A 64 -5.46 -8.95 -14.55
N ASP A 65 -4.38 -9.71 -14.46
CA ASP A 65 -3.32 -9.75 -15.47
C ASP A 65 -3.85 -10.27 -16.83
N GLU A 66 -4.80 -11.20 -16.82
CA GLU A 66 -5.49 -11.67 -18.02
C GLU A 66 -6.29 -10.55 -18.69
N ILE A 67 -7.10 -9.81 -17.92
CA ILE A 67 -7.89 -8.69 -18.43
C ILE A 67 -6.97 -7.55 -18.90
N GLU A 68 -5.85 -7.30 -18.20
CA GLU A 68 -4.87 -6.29 -18.59
C GLU A 68 -4.21 -6.64 -19.93
N ARG A 69 -3.97 -7.92 -20.23
CA ARG A 69 -3.46 -8.35 -21.54
C ARG A 69 -4.39 -7.94 -22.69
N GLU A 70 -5.69 -7.83 -22.47
CA GLU A 70 -6.66 -7.38 -23.48
C GLU A 70 -6.83 -5.87 -23.48
N THR A 71 -7.08 -5.29 -22.30
CA THR A 71 -7.41 -3.86 -22.13
C THR A 71 -6.20 -2.94 -22.27
N LYS A 72 -4.99 -3.46 -22.04
CA LYS A 72 -3.72 -2.70 -21.96
C LYS A 72 -3.77 -1.56 -20.95
N HIS A 73 -4.59 -1.71 -19.90
CA HIS A 73 -4.78 -0.71 -18.87
C HIS A 73 -5.10 -1.36 -17.51
N ASP A 74 -4.22 -1.18 -16.54
CA ASP A 74 -4.27 -1.84 -15.23
C ASP A 74 -5.49 -1.46 -14.38
N VAL A 75 -5.85 -0.17 -14.29
CA VAL A 75 -7.05 0.27 -13.55
C VAL A 75 -8.35 -0.28 -14.16
N ILE A 76 -8.45 -0.31 -15.50
CA ILE A 76 -9.60 -0.92 -16.18
C ILE A 76 -9.64 -2.42 -15.89
N ALA A 77 -8.49 -3.11 -15.97
CA ALA A 77 -8.43 -4.53 -15.67
C ALA A 77 -8.87 -4.86 -14.24
N PHE A 78 -8.39 -4.08 -13.27
CA PHE A 78 -8.79 -4.19 -11.87
C PHE A 78 -10.28 -3.96 -11.66
N THR A 79 -10.84 -2.85 -12.18
CA THR A 79 -12.27 -2.53 -12.01
C THR A 79 -13.17 -3.55 -12.72
N THR A 80 -12.71 -4.11 -13.83
CA THR A 80 -13.40 -5.20 -14.54
C THR A 80 -13.43 -6.47 -13.71
N GLU A 81 -12.30 -6.90 -13.13
CA GLU A 81 -12.26 -8.05 -12.23
C GLU A 81 -13.14 -7.84 -10.99
N LEU A 82 -13.08 -6.64 -10.41
CA LEU A 82 -13.88 -6.31 -9.24
C LEU A 82 -15.39 -6.38 -9.55
N ALA A 83 -15.79 -5.96 -10.74
CA ALA A 83 -17.18 -6.04 -11.19
C ALA A 83 -17.71 -7.48 -11.28
N GLU A 84 -16.85 -8.46 -11.61
CA GLU A 84 -17.22 -9.90 -11.62
C GLU A 84 -17.67 -10.39 -10.24
N HIS A 85 -17.25 -9.72 -9.16
CA HIS A 85 -17.62 -10.06 -7.79
C HIS A 85 -18.80 -9.27 -7.23
N ILE A 86 -18.92 -7.99 -7.58
CA ILE A 86 -19.94 -7.09 -7.01
C ILE A 86 -21.29 -7.24 -7.75
N GLY A 87 -21.26 -7.38 -9.08
CA GLY A 87 -22.43 -7.38 -9.95
C GLY A 87 -22.87 -5.97 -10.34
N ASP A 88 -24.18 -5.74 -10.48
CA ASP A 88 -24.75 -4.50 -11.06
C ASP A 88 -24.31 -3.20 -10.37
N ASP A 89 -24.08 -3.24 -9.05
CA ASP A 89 -23.63 -2.07 -8.28
C ASP A 89 -22.19 -1.67 -8.59
N ALA A 90 -21.41 -2.52 -9.28
CA ALA A 90 -20.06 -2.19 -9.74
C ALA A 90 -20.04 -0.99 -10.71
N ARG A 91 -21.18 -0.65 -11.34
CA ARG A 91 -21.30 0.54 -12.20
C ARG A 91 -20.98 1.85 -11.49
N PHE A 92 -21.04 1.88 -10.16
CA PHE A 92 -20.73 3.04 -9.34
C PHE A 92 -19.25 3.11 -8.93
N VAL A 93 -18.52 2.00 -9.05
CA VAL A 93 -17.08 1.95 -8.81
C VAL A 93 -16.38 2.84 -9.84
N HIS A 94 -15.39 3.61 -9.39
CA HIS A 94 -14.62 4.55 -10.20
C HIS A 94 -15.43 5.71 -10.82
N GLN A 95 -16.70 5.89 -10.45
CA GLN A 95 -17.54 6.94 -11.00
C GLN A 95 -16.96 8.33 -10.66
N GLY A 96 -16.67 9.13 -11.68
CA GLY A 96 -16.17 10.50 -11.50
C GLY A 96 -14.71 10.60 -11.08
N MET A 97 -13.97 9.47 -11.08
CA MET A 97 -12.55 9.42 -10.80
C MET A 97 -11.75 9.21 -12.09
N THR A 98 -10.46 9.50 -12.01
CA THR A 98 -9.45 9.15 -13.01
C THR A 98 -8.49 8.12 -12.43
N SER A 99 -7.72 7.45 -13.30
CA SER A 99 -6.69 6.49 -12.88
C SER A 99 -5.73 7.08 -11.83
N SER A 100 -5.32 8.34 -12.00
CA SER A 100 -4.38 9.01 -11.07
C SER A 100 -4.94 9.14 -9.65
N ASP A 101 -6.25 9.33 -9.49
CA ASP A 101 -6.87 9.42 -8.16
C ASP A 101 -6.65 8.13 -7.35
N VAL A 102 -6.61 6.98 -8.03
CA VAL A 102 -6.32 5.67 -7.42
C VAL A 102 -4.82 5.45 -7.28
N LEU A 103 -4.06 5.67 -8.36
CA LEU A 103 -2.62 5.37 -8.42
C LEU A 103 -1.81 6.19 -7.41
N ASP A 104 -2.02 7.50 -7.39
CA ASP A 104 -1.23 8.40 -6.56
C ASP A 104 -1.60 8.25 -5.08
N THR A 105 -2.89 8.05 -4.79
CA THR A 105 -3.36 7.74 -3.43
C THR A 105 -2.81 6.40 -2.95
N CYS A 106 -2.80 5.37 -3.80
CA CYS A 106 -2.20 4.08 -3.47
C CYS A 106 -0.72 4.21 -3.13
N LEU A 107 0.04 4.94 -3.96
CA LEU A 107 1.45 5.19 -3.72
C LEU A 107 1.67 5.91 -2.38
N ALA A 108 0.87 6.93 -2.07
CA ALA A 108 0.94 7.63 -0.80
C ALA A 108 0.69 6.70 0.40
N VAL A 109 -0.29 5.80 0.30
CA VAL A 109 -0.56 4.78 1.33
C VAL A 109 0.62 3.81 1.48
N GLN A 110 1.18 3.30 0.38
CA GLN A 110 2.35 2.41 0.42
C GLN A 110 3.58 3.10 1.01
N LEU A 111 3.82 4.37 0.66
CA LEU A 111 4.89 5.18 1.24
C LEU A 111 4.70 5.37 2.75
N LYS A 112 3.46 5.59 3.21
CA LYS A 112 3.15 5.65 4.65
C LYS A 112 3.45 4.31 5.33
N GLN A 113 3.03 3.18 4.74
CA GLN A 113 3.33 1.84 5.28
C GLN A 113 4.85 1.62 5.39
N ALA A 114 5.61 2.01 4.37
CA ALA A 114 7.06 1.88 4.36
C ALA A 114 7.72 2.80 5.41
N ALA A 115 7.27 4.04 5.53
CA ALA A 115 7.76 5.00 6.50
C ALA A 115 7.57 4.50 7.94
N THR A 116 6.43 3.87 8.26
CA THR A 116 6.20 3.25 9.57
C THR A 116 7.29 2.23 9.91
N ILE A 117 7.62 1.33 8.97
CA ILE A 117 8.69 0.33 9.18
C ILE A 117 10.04 1.00 9.43
N LEU A 118 10.35 2.04 8.65
CA LEU A 118 11.62 2.75 8.78
C LEU A 118 11.74 3.49 10.12
N LEU A 119 10.67 4.10 10.60
CA LEU A 119 10.63 4.75 11.90
C LEU A 119 10.87 3.75 13.04
N ASP A 120 10.20 2.59 13.01
CA ASP A 120 10.40 1.53 14.00
C ASP A 120 11.86 1.01 14.02
N ASP A 121 12.49 0.94 12.84
CA ASP A 121 13.89 0.52 12.75
C ASP A 121 14.87 1.61 13.21
N ILE A 122 14.58 2.88 12.94
CA ILE A 122 15.34 4.01 13.47
C ILE A 122 15.32 3.99 15.00
N ASP A 123 14.16 3.77 15.62
CA ASP A 123 14.05 3.69 17.08
C ASP A 123 14.91 2.57 17.67
N LYS A 124 14.98 1.41 17.01
CA LYS A 124 15.85 0.29 17.43
C LYS A 124 17.33 0.66 17.34
N VAL A 125 17.74 1.30 16.25
CA VAL A 125 19.14 1.75 16.07
C VAL A 125 19.48 2.80 17.12
N MET A 126 18.61 3.77 17.35
CA MET A 126 18.78 4.81 18.36
C MET A 126 18.91 4.22 19.77
N ALA A 127 18.10 3.21 20.12
CA ALA A 127 18.21 2.51 21.38
C ALA A 127 19.54 1.76 21.53
N ALA A 128 19.99 1.05 20.48
CA ALA A 128 21.27 0.35 20.49
C ALA A 128 22.46 1.31 20.62
N LEU A 129 22.45 2.42 19.88
CA LEU A 129 23.48 3.46 19.95
C LEU A 129 23.53 4.10 21.34
N LYS A 130 22.36 4.41 21.92
CA LYS A 130 22.28 4.94 23.29
C LYS A 130 22.90 4.00 24.31
N THR A 131 22.60 2.70 24.22
CA THR A 131 23.18 1.68 25.10
C THR A 131 24.71 1.67 25.00
N ARG A 132 25.27 1.60 23.78
CA ARG A 132 26.72 1.59 23.57
C ARG A 132 27.39 2.88 24.02
N ALA A 133 26.74 4.02 23.78
CA ALA A 133 27.24 5.32 24.21
C ALA A 133 27.32 5.44 25.74
N LEU A 134 26.32 4.93 26.47
CA LEU A 134 26.34 4.92 27.93
C LEU A 134 27.35 3.92 28.50
N GLU A 135 27.46 2.73 27.91
CA GLU A 135 28.45 1.71 28.29
C GLU A 135 29.88 2.23 28.18
N HIS A 136 30.19 2.94 27.09
CA HIS A 136 31.52 3.47 26.82
C HIS A 136 31.72 4.93 27.21
N LYS A 137 30.78 5.52 27.98
CA LYS A 137 30.79 6.94 28.33
C LYS A 137 32.12 7.41 28.92
N MET A 138 32.78 6.55 29.69
CA MET A 138 34.04 6.85 30.37
C MET A 138 35.22 6.04 29.81
N THR A 139 35.03 5.32 28.70
CA THR A 139 36.13 4.59 28.04
C THR A 139 37.05 5.62 27.37
N PRO A 140 38.33 5.73 27.76
CA PRO A 140 39.26 6.63 27.08
C PRO A 140 39.53 6.13 25.66
N VAL A 141 39.47 7.02 24.68
CA VAL A 141 39.76 6.72 23.27
C VAL A 141 40.55 7.89 22.68
N MET A 142 41.62 7.59 21.93
CA MET A 142 42.34 8.63 21.19
C MET A 142 41.44 9.19 20.08
N GLY A 143 41.25 10.50 20.06
CA GLY A 143 40.52 11.18 19.01
C GLY A 143 41.23 11.03 17.67
N ARG A 144 40.49 11.16 16.58
CA ARG A 144 41.07 11.20 15.23
C ARG A 144 40.47 12.35 14.42
N SER A 145 41.30 13.30 14.01
CA SER A 145 40.95 14.31 13.01
C SER A 145 41.83 14.11 11.78
N HIS A 146 41.26 14.14 10.57
CA HIS A 146 42.00 13.83 9.34
C HIS A 146 42.76 12.48 9.37
N GLY A 147 42.31 11.52 10.20
CA GLY A 147 42.98 10.24 10.42
C GLY A 147 44.17 10.25 11.40
N ILE A 148 44.56 11.42 11.92
CA ILE A 148 45.69 11.62 12.84
C ILE A 148 45.18 11.72 14.28
N HIS A 149 45.97 11.19 15.23
CA HIS A 149 45.65 11.26 16.67
C HIS A 149 45.48 12.72 17.12
N ALA A 150 44.38 12.97 17.83
CA ALA A 150 44.02 14.24 18.43
C ALA A 150 43.63 14.04 19.90
#